data_AF-A0A942WDS1-F1
#
_entry.id   AF-A0A942WDS1-F1
#
_cell.length_a   1.000
_cell.length_b   1.000
_cell.length_c   1.000
_cell.angle_alpha   90.00
_cell.angle_beta   90.00
_cell.angle_gamma   90.00
#
_symmetry.space_group_name_H-M   'P 1'
#
loop_
_entity.id
_entity.type
_entity.pdbx_description
1 polymer ?
#
loop_
_entity_poly.entity_id
_entity_poly.type
_entity_poly.pdbx_seq_one_letter_code
_entity_poly.pdbx_strand_id
1 'polypeptide(L)'
;MKKIGLKRIGLKRIGYDICEYILACCLIINCRAIWLTIPGSGDKINSIVNLMIVFAVCGCMLFKGKYKIKNIKCGIKISIALLLYLLFFILVNGYNRKIFLVWMIICICLNIYIFVCNDKENYPSIFEKYINIMVVIGIISIVIWLMGSVFHVISPNMAISTTWTSTGKPITVPGYWGIQFERQISDIFSFLGVSVRNSSFFAEAPMASFNFSIALLLELLVIERKKHKYKIITLILAILTTFASTGYLIVIGILGYGYFKYKPKKMGMKIIKIFIIPIVVGVFGIFIIILVLQKLGTSSGNIRVEDFVIGYNIWRKYAIWGCGYENNDLIKTYFSISRTNMGFSNSLTQILVQCGLYIFVLYIYCFMKGIIQGIKNKNVNMVVFIIVFFALFAFTLVSYQYIVVVILLFMLSQKDYIKIK
;
A
#
# COMPACT_ATOMS: atom_id res chain seq x y z
N MET A 1 -13.86 -13.88 -43.44
CA MET A 1 -12.81 -14.27 -42.46
C MET A 1 -12.22 -13.11 -41.61
N LYS A 2 -11.98 -11.90 -42.13
CA LYS A 2 -11.41 -10.76 -41.33
C LYS A 2 -12.25 -10.31 -40.11
N LYS A 3 -13.59 -10.30 -40.20
CA LYS A 3 -14.48 -9.89 -39.07
C LYS A 3 -14.40 -10.82 -37.84
N ILE A 4 -14.12 -12.10 -38.03
CA ILE A 4 -14.04 -13.10 -36.94
C ILE A 4 -12.73 -12.93 -36.14
N GLY A 5 -11.62 -12.61 -36.82
CA GLY A 5 -10.34 -12.34 -36.16
C GLY A 5 -10.34 -11.10 -35.26
N LEU A 6 -10.98 -10.01 -35.70
CA LEU A 6 -11.12 -8.77 -34.90
C LEU A 6 -11.97 -8.98 -33.64
N LYS A 7 -13.08 -9.75 -33.74
CA LYS A 7 -13.95 -10.07 -32.59
C LYS A 7 -13.20 -10.90 -31.54
N ARG A 8 -12.34 -11.83 -31.96
CA ARG A 8 -11.54 -12.70 -31.08
C ARG A 8 -10.43 -11.94 -30.36
N ILE A 9 -9.82 -10.94 -31.01
CA ILE A 9 -8.82 -10.05 -30.39
C ILE A 9 -9.47 -9.14 -29.33
N GLY A 10 -10.66 -8.62 -29.62
CA GLY A 10 -11.44 -7.84 -28.66
C GLY A 10 -11.80 -8.62 -27.40
N LEU A 11 -12.29 -9.85 -27.54
CA LEU A 11 -12.70 -10.69 -26.40
C LEU A 11 -11.52 -11.05 -25.48
N LYS A 12 -10.35 -11.38 -26.05
CA LYS A 12 -9.15 -11.66 -25.26
C LYS A 12 -8.72 -10.43 -24.44
N ARG A 13 -8.72 -9.25 -25.06
CA ARG A 13 -8.37 -8.01 -24.35
C ARG A 13 -9.35 -7.70 -23.21
N ILE A 14 -10.65 -7.86 -23.44
CA ILE A 14 -11.67 -7.68 -22.40
C ILE A 14 -11.47 -8.66 -21.24
N GLY A 15 -11.25 -9.95 -21.55
CA GLY A 15 -11.00 -10.98 -20.53
C GLY A 15 -9.75 -10.67 -19.69
N TYR A 16 -8.67 -10.22 -20.34
CA TYR A 16 -7.44 -9.79 -19.65
C TYR A 16 -7.70 -8.58 -18.74
N ASP A 17 -8.37 -7.54 -19.24
CA ASP A 17 -8.69 -6.34 -18.48
C ASP A 17 -9.56 -6.65 -17.25
N ILE A 18 -10.55 -7.55 -17.38
CA ILE A 18 -11.39 -8.01 -16.25
C ILE A 18 -10.54 -8.70 -15.19
N CYS A 19 -9.65 -9.62 -15.59
CA CYS A 19 -8.77 -10.31 -14.66
C CYS A 19 -7.84 -9.34 -13.92
N GLU A 20 -7.31 -8.31 -14.58
CA GLU A 20 -6.50 -7.28 -13.91
C GLU A 20 -7.29 -6.43 -12.93
N TYR A 21 -8.55 -6.10 -13.22
CA TYR A 21 -9.42 -5.39 -12.27
C TYR A 21 -9.71 -6.27 -11.05
N ILE A 22 -10.00 -7.56 -11.24
CA ILE A 22 -10.18 -8.51 -10.13
C ILE A 22 -8.90 -8.58 -9.29
N LEU A 23 -7.74 -8.72 -9.93
CA LEU A 23 -6.45 -8.75 -9.25
C LEU A 23 -6.21 -7.47 -8.44
N ALA A 24 -6.46 -6.30 -9.03
CA ALA A 24 -6.33 -5.01 -8.35
C ALA A 24 -7.28 -4.88 -7.14
N CYS A 25 -8.54 -5.32 -7.26
CA CYS A 25 -9.47 -5.38 -6.13
C CYS A 25 -8.94 -6.28 -5.01
N CYS A 26 -8.39 -7.44 -5.33
CA CYS A 26 -7.80 -8.34 -4.34
C CYS A 26 -6.61 -7.71 -3.61
N LEU A 27 -5.75 -6.95 -4.31
CA LEU A 27 -4.65 -6.21 -3.69
C LEU A 27 -5.16 -5.16 -2.68
N ILE A 28 -6.23 -4.45 -3.03
CA ILE A 28 -6.85 -3.43 -2.17
C ILE A 28 -7.48 -4.09 -0.93
N ILE A 29 -8.24 -5.17 -1.11
CA ILE A 29 -8.89 -5.89 -0.01
C ILE A 29 -7.84 -6.44 0.96
N ASN A 30 -6.81 -7.12 0.43
CA ASN A 30 -5.71 -7.66 1.25
C ASN A 30 -4.94 -6.58 2.02
N CYS A 31 -4.96 -5.31 1.56
CA CYS A 31 -4.30 -4.21 2.22
C CYS A 31 -5.06 -3.66 3.45
N ARG A 32 -5.41 -4.56 4.38
CA ARG A 32 -6.12 -4.28 5.64
C ARG A 32 -7.49 -3.66 5.45
N ALA A 33 -8.30 -4.21 4.54
CA ALA A 33 -9.74 -3.95 4.54
C ALA A 33 -10.37 -4.38 5.87
N ILE A 34 -11.37 -3.65 6.35
CA ILE A 34 -11.98 -3.94 7.64
C ILE A 34 -12.65 -5.33 7.67
N TRP A 35 -13.11 -5.82 6.52
CA TRP A 35 -13.71 -7.13 6.35
C TRP A 35 -12.80 -8.29 6.75
N LEU A 36 -11.48 -8.11 6.60
CA LEU A 36 -10.49 -9.11 6.99
C LEU A 36 -10.32 -9.22 8.52
N THR A 37 -10.95 -8.32 9.27
CA THR A 37 -10.79 -8.21 10.72
C THR A 37 -12.00 -8.73 11.50
N ILE A 38 -13.01 -9.24 10.79
CA ILE A 38 -14.22 -9.81 11.38
C ILE A 38 -13.87 -11.20 11.96
N PRO A 39 -14.15 -11.48 13.25
CA PRO A 39 -13.88 -12.78 13.85
C PRO A 39 -14.50 -13.93 13.03
N GLY A 40 -13.73 -14.97 12.73
CA GLY A 40 -14.17 -16.18 12.01
C GLY A 40 -14.44 -16.00 10.50
N SER A 41 -14.98 -14.86 10.08
CA SER A 41 -15.27 -14.56 8.67
C SER A 41 -14.07 -13.95 7.94
N GLY A 42 -13.22 -13.18 8.63
CA GLY A 42 -12.06 -12.50 8.05
C GLY A 42 -11.08 -13.46 7.38
N ASP A 43 -10.78 -14.59 8.02
CA ASP A 43 -9.88 -15.62 7.46
C ASP A 43 -10.46 -16.30 6.22
N LYS A 44 -11.79 -16.52 6.20
CA LYS A 44 -12.50 -17.05 5.03
C LYS A 44 -12.44 -16.05 3.87
N ILE A 45 -12.68 -14.77 4.13
CA ILE A 45 -12.56 -13.71 3.12
C ILE A 45 -11.13 -13.63 2.61
N ASN A 46 -10.12 -13.68 3.47
CA ASN A 46 -8.72 -13.67 3.05
C ASN A 46 -8.38 -14.89 2.17
N SER A 47 -8.91 -16.06 2.50
CA SER A 47 -8.75 -17.28 1.70
C SER A 47 -9.41 -17.15 0.31
N ILE A 48 -10.61 -16.57 0.24
CA ILE A 48 -11.28 -16.26 -1.03
C ILE A 48 -10.45 -15.28 -1.85
N VAL A 49 -9.94 -14.21 -1.23
CA VAL A 49 -9.06 -13.24 -1.90
C VAL A 49 -7.81 -13.91 -2.46
N ASN A 50 -7.17 -14.80 -1.69
CA ASN A 50 -6.01 -15.56 -2.16
C ASN A 50 -6.34 -16.44 -3.37
N LEU A 51 -7.47 -17.16 -3.34
CA LEU A 51 -7.94 -17.96 -4.48
C LEU A 51 -8.24 -17.08 -5.70
N MET A 52 -8.91 -15.94 -5.50
CA MET A 52 -9.20 -15.00 -6.58
C MET A 52 -7.95 -14.42 -7.22
N ILE A 53 -6.87 -14.20 -6.46
CA ILE A 53 -5.56 -13.81 -7.02
C ILE A 53 -5.04 -14.90 -7.95
N VAL A 54 -5.02 -16.16 -7.51
CA VAL A 54 -4.55 -17.28 -8.33
C VAL A 54 -5.38 -17.37 -9.63
N PHE A 55 -6.71 -17.34 -9.51
CA PHE A 55 -7.60 -17.38 -10.68
C PHE A 55 -7.40 -16.18 -11.61
N ALA A 56 -7.25 -14.97 -11.08
CA ALA A 56 -7.01 -13.79 -11.89
C ALA A 56 -5.67 -13.85 -12.62
N VAL A 57 -4.61 -14.34 -11.98
CA VAL A 57 -3.29 -14.52 -12.61
C VAL A 57 -3.37 -15.58 -13.72
N CYS A 58 -4.03 -16.72 -13.47
CA CYS A 58 -4.29 -17.74 -14.48
C CYS A 58 -5.11 -17.18 -15.65
N GLY A 59 -6.15 -16.41 -15.37
CA GLY A 59 -6.97 -15.72 -16.38
C GLY A 59 -6.13 -14.75 -17.23
N CYS A 60 -5.30 -13.92 -16.60
CA CYS A 60 -4.36 -13.03 -17.29
C CYS A 60 -3.44 -13.82 -18.23
N MET A 61 -2.94 -14.98 -17.81
CA MET A 61 -2.16 -15.87 -18.69
C MET A 61 -3.02 -16.35 -19.88
N LEU A 62 -4.19 -16.91 -19.64
CA LEU A 62 -5.05 -17.43 -20.72
C LEU A 62 -5.39 -16.36 -21.78
N PHE A 63 -5.59 -15.11 -21.34
CA PHE A 63 -6.04 -14.02 -22.22
C PHE A 63 -4.92 -13.16 -22.84
N LYS A 64 -3.68 -13.18 -22.32
CA LYS A 64 -2.55 -12.34 -22.75
C LYS A 64 -2.19 -12.40 -24.25
N GLY A 65 -2.58 -13.45 -24.96
CA GLY A 65 -2.40 -13.54 -26.41
C GLY A 65 -0.97 -13.88 -26.83
N LYS A 66 0.02 -13.01 -26.63
CA LYS A 66 1.43 -13.25 -27.00
C LYS A 66 2.38 -13.11 -25.81
N TYR A 67 3.35 -14.01 -25.75
CA TYR A 67 4.35 -14.03 -24.69
C TYR A 67 5.76 -13.80 -25.23
N LYS A 68 6.57 -13.08 -24.45
CA LYS A 68 8.02 -12.94 -24.71
C LYS A 68 8.74 -14.07 -23.96
N ILE A 69 9.36 -15.01 -24.70
CA ILE A 69 10.07 -16.17 -24.11
C ILE A 69 11.12 -15.73 -23.08
N LYS A 70 11.86 -14.63 -23.35
CA LYS A 70 12.83 -14.05 -22.40
C LYS A 70 12.19 -13.70 -21.05
N ASN A 71 10.99 -13.14 -21.07
CA ASN A 71 10.27 -12.78 -19.85
C ASN A 71 9.79 -14.02 -19.09
N ILE A 72 9.31 -15.06 -19.79
CA ILE A 72 8.95 -16.36 -19.20
C ILE A 72 10.15 -16.96 -18.47
N LYS A 73 11.28 -17.09 -19.17
CA LYS A 73 12.51 -17.65 -18.58
C LYS A 73 12.98 -16.86 -17.36
N CYS A 74 12.89 -15.52 -17.41
CA CYS A 74 13.24 -14.66 -16.28
C CYS A 74 12.29 -14.86 -15.09
N GLY A 75 10.97 -14.83 -15.33
CA GLY A 75 9.95 -15.04 -14.31
C GLY A 75 10.10 -16.40 -13.63
N ILE A 76 10.26 -17.48 -14.40
CA ILE A 76 10.46 -18.83 -13.84
C ILE A 76 11.74 -18.88 -12.98
N LYS A 77 12.86 -18.33 -13.45
CA LYS A 77 14.11 -18.31 -12.68
C LYS A 77 13.95 -17.58 -11.35
N ILE A 78 13.31 -16.41 -11.35
CA ILE A 78 13.08 -15.64 -10.13
C ILE A 78 12.09 -16.35 -9.21
N SER A 79 11.03 -16.96 -9.74
CA SER A 79 10.07 -17.76 -8.97
C SER A 79 10.73 -18.95 -8.28
N ILE A 80 11.61 -19.68 -8.97
CA ILE A 80 12.37 -20.80 -8.37
C ILE A 80 13.32 -20.27 -7.28
N ALA A 81 14.04 -19.18 -7.54
CA ALA A 81 14.93 -18.59 -6.53
C ALA A 81 14.16 -18.12 -5.29
N LEU A 82 13.01 -17.43 -5.47
CA LEU A 82 12.13 -17.02 -4.37
C LEU A 82 11.57 -18.22 -3.62
N LEU A 83 11.12 -19.25 -4.32
CA LEU A 83 10.60 -20.48 -3.72
C LEU A 83 11.67 -21.13 -2.82
N LEU A 84 12.88 -21.37 -3.34
CA LEU A 84 13.96 -21.98 -2.57
C LEU A 84 14.35 -21.12 -1.35
N TYR A 85 14.45 -19.79 -1.54
CA TYR A 85 14.81 -18.85 -0.48
C TYR A 85 13.77 -18.87 0.66
N LEU A 86 12.49 -18.82 0.32
CA LEU A 86 11.39 -18.79 1.30
C LEU A 86 11.12 -20.16 1.91
N LEU A 87 11.29 -21.25 1.17
CA LEU A 87 11.21 -22.61 1.74
C LEU A 87 12.29 -22.83 2.79
N PHE A 88 13.51 -22.37 2.54
CA PHE A 88 14.59 -22.48 3.53
C PHE A 88 14.25 -21.76 4.85
N PHE A 89 13.59 -20.59 4.78
CA PHE A 89 13.09 -19.91 5.98
C PHE A 89 12.11 -20.78 6.78
N ILE A 90 11.19 -21.48 6.12
CA ILE A 90 10.19 -22.35 6.77
C ILE A 90 10.83 -23.55 7.48
N LEU A 91 11.91 -24.08 6.90
CA LEU A 91 12.65 -25.20 7.47
C LEU A 91 13.30 -24.79 8.79
N VAL A 92 13.89 -23.59 8.84
CA VAL A 92 14.58 -23.07 10.03
C VAL A 92 13.63 -22.45 11.05
N ASN A 93 12.59 -21.76 10.59
CA ASN A 93 11.59 -21.09 11.43
C ASN A 93 10.19 -21.64 11.14
N GLY A 94 9.69 -22.46 12.07
CA GLY A 94 8.45 -23.21 11.91
C GLY A 94 7.18 -22.56 12.48
N TYR A 95 7.20 -21.29 12.86
CA TYR A 95 5.99 -20.64 13.38
C TYR A 95 5.04 -20.25 12.23
N ASN A 96 3.74 -20.49 12.39
CA ASN A 96 2.69 -20.19 11.39
C ASN A 96 2.99 -20.68 9.95
N ARG A 97 3.63 -21.86 9.79
CA ARG A 97 4.04 -22.41 8.48
C ARG A 97 2.93 -22.38 7.42
N LYS A 98 1.70 -22.74 7.78
CA LYS A 98 0.56 -22.80 6.84
C LYS A 98 0.28 -21.42 6.22
N ILE A 99 0.22 -20.37 7.04
CA ILE A 99 -0.07 -19.00 6.57
C ILE A 99 1.08 -18.50 5.72
N PHE A 100 2.32 -18.74 6.15
CA PHE A 100 3.51 -18.33 5.39
C PHE A 100 3.61 -19.05 4.04
N LEU A 101 3.28 -20.35 3.97
CA LEU A 101 3.23 -21.10 2.70
C LEU A 101 2.21 -20.50 1.72
N VAL A 102 1.02 -20.14 2.20
CA VAL A 102 0.01 -19.46 1.38
C VAL A 102 0.54 -18.12 0.87
N TRP A 103 1.13 -17.31 1.76
CA TRP A 103 1.74 -16.03 1.38
C TRP A 103 2.84 -16.19 0.33
N MET A 104 3.71 -17.19 0.50
CA MET A 104 4.77 -17.55 -0.45
C MET A 104 4.21 -17.93 -1.82
N ILE A 105 3.17 -18.78 -1.87
CA ILE A 105 2.51 -19.18 -3.12
C ILE A 105 1.95 -17.95 -3.83
N ILE A 106 1.28 -17.05 -3.11
CA ILE A 106 0.75 -15.81 -3.69
C ILE A 106 1.88 -14.90 -4.20
N CYS A 107 2.99 -14.78 -3.49
CA CYS A 107 4.17 -14.04 -3.97
C CYS A 107 4.68 -14.58 -5.31
N ILE A 108 4.73 -15.91 -5.46
CA ILE A 108 5.12 -16.57 -6.72
C ILE A 108 4.10 -16.29 -7.83
N CYS A 109 2.80 -16.37 -7.55
CA CYS A 109 1.75 -16.04 -8.51
C CYS A 109 1.87 -14.57 -8.99
N LEU A 110 2.13 -13.63 -8.07
CA LEU A 110 2.32 -12.21 -8.41
C LEU A 110 3.61 -11.98 -9.21
N ASN A 111 4.68 -12.72 -8.91
CA ASN A 111 5.91 -12.70 -9.72
C ASN A 111 5.63 -13.14 -11.16
N ILE A 112 4.92 -14.27 -11.30
CA ILE A 112 4.48 -14.76 -12.60
C ILE A 112 3.67 -13.66 -13.29
N TYR A 113 2.71 -13.01 -12.65
CA TYR A 113 1.99 -11.91 -13.31
C TYR A 113 2.92 -10.77 -13.79
N ILE A 114 3.85 -10.30 -12.94
CA ILE A 114 4.71 -9.14 -13.27
C ILE A 114 5.67 -9.42 -14.43
N PHE A 115 6.33 -10.58 -14.45
CA PHE A 115 7.27 -10.94 -15.52
C PHE A 115 6.54 -11.55 -16.73
N VAL A 116 5.59 -12.44 -16.43
CA VAL A 116 4.64 -13.17 -17.27
C VAL A 116 3.73 -12.33 -18.15
N CYS A 117 2.82 -11.67 -17.44
CA CYS A 117 1.52 -11.21 -17.89
C CYS A 117 1.53 -9.71 -18.17
N ASN A 118 2.41 -8.94 -17.53
CA ASN A 118 2.51 -7.52 -17.81
C ASN A 118 2.79 -7.24 -19.31
N ASP A 119 1.92 -6.44 -19.92
CA ASP A 119 1.97 -6.10 -21.34
C ASP A 119 2.65 -4.77 -21.62
N LYS A 120 2.83 -3.94 -20.58
CA LYS A 120 3.46 -2.62 -20.70
C LYS A 120 4.94 -2.69 -20.36
N GLU A 121 5.76 -2.07 -21.21
CA GLU A 121 7.22 -2.14 -21.07
C GLU A 121 7.77 -1.30 -19.90
N ASN A 122 7.07 -0.21 -19.54
CA ASN A 122 7.58 0.78 -18.58
C ASN A 122 6.99 0.63 -17.18
N TYR A 123 5.73 0.19 -17.07
CA TYR A 123 5.07 -0.05 -15.77
C TYR A 123 3.95 -1.11 -15.90
N PRO A 124 3.65 -1.88 -14.84
CA PRO A 124 2.54 -2.83 -14.81
C PRO A 124 1.18 -2.22 -15.09
N SER A 125 0.40 -2.81 -16.02
CA SER A 125 -0.97 -2.35 -16.33
C SER A 125 -1.93 -2.40 -15.13
N ILE A 126 -1.73 -3.33 -14.19
CA ILE A 126 -2.47 -3.39 -12.92
C ILE A 126 -2.43 -2.07 -12.13
N PHE A 127 -1.36 -1.29 -12.23
CA PHE A 127 -1.27 -0.01 -11.50
C PHE A 127 -2.35 0.97 -11.95
N GLU A 128 -2.71 0.99 -13.23
CA GLU A 128 -3.82 1.83 -13.69
C GLU A 128 -5.17 1.35 -13.16
N LYS A 129 -5.36 0.03 -13.09
CA LYS A 129 -6.60 -0.57 -12.56
C LYS A 129 -6.75 -0.25 -11.08
N TYR A 130 -5.66 -0.42 -10.33
CA TYR A 130 -5.56 -0.04 -8.92
C TYR A 130 -5.88 1.44 -8.71
N ILE A 131 -5.26 2.36 -9.49
CA ILE A 131 -5.55 3.80 -9.41
C ILE A 131 -7.04 4.07 -9.68
N ASN A 132 -7.61 3.48 -10.73
CA ASN A 132 -9.01 3.69 -11.10
C ASN A 132 -9.96 3.28 -9.96
N ILE A 133 -9.74 2.10 -9.37
CA ILE A 133 -10.54 1.61 -8.25
C ILE A 133 -10.38 2.54 -7.04
N MET A 134 -9.14 2.92 -6.69
CA MET A 134 -8.89 3.81 -5.56
C MET A 134 -9.51 5.20 -5.74
N VAL A 135 -9.60 5.72 -6.96
CA VAL A 135 -10.31 6.97 -7.27
C VAL A 135 -11.81 6.81 -7.01
N VAL A 136 -12.42 5.70 -7.46
CA VAL A 136 -13.85 5.42 -7.22
C VAL A 136 -14.12 5.29 -5.71
N ILE A 137 -13.31 4.51 -4.99
CA ILE A 137 -13.40 4.38 -3.53
C ILE A 137 -13.23 5.76 -2.86
N GLY A 138 -12.29 6.58 -3.34
CA GLY A 138 -12.06 7.94 -2.83
C GLY A 138 -13.29 8.83 -2.97
N ILE A 139 -13.90 8.88 -4.17
CA ILE A 139 -15.12 9.68 -4.41
C ILE A 139 -16.24 9.23 -3.47
N ILE A 140 -16.54 7.94 -3.45
CA ILE A 140 -17.66 7.40 -2.67
C ILE A 140 -17.42 7.62 -1.16
N SER A 141 -16.21 7.35 -0.67
CA SER A 141 -15.90 7.51 0.75
C SER A 141 -15.91 8.97 1.21
N ILE A 142 -15.45 9.92 0.40
CA ILE A 142 -15.53 11.35 0.75
C ILE A 142 -16.99 11.79 0.89
N VAL A 143 -17.85 11.39 -0.06
CA VAL A 143 -19.28 11.75 -0.03
C VAL A 143 -19.96 11.15 1.21
N ILE A 144 -19.77 9.86 1.46
CA ILE A 144 -20.36 9.19 2.62
C ILE A 144 -19.83 9.78 3.93
N TRP A 145 -18.52 10.05 4.02
CA TRP A 145 -17.92 10.62 5.23
C TRP A 145 -18.44 12.04 5.50
N LEU A 146 -18.56 12.89 4.48
CA LEU A 146 -19.13 14.22 4.64
C LEU A 146 -20.60 14.17 5.05
N MET A 147 -21.42 13.37 4.35
CA MET A 147 -22.85 13.32 4.63
C MET A 147 -23.17 12.62 5.96
N GLY A 148 -22.46 11.54 6.29
CA GLY A 148 -22.74 10.72 7.47
C GLY A 148 -21.99 11.16 8.71
N SER A 149 -20.65 11.17 8.64
CA SER A 149 -19.80 11.38 9.80
C SER A 149 -19.55 12.84 10.16
N VAL A 150 -19.72 13.77 9.20
CA VAL A 150 -19.48 15.21 9.41
C VAL A 150 -20.78 15.98 9.57
N PHE A 151 -21.70 15.89 8.60
CA PHE A 151 -22.94 16.64 8.61
C PHE A 151 -24.13 15.88 9.23
N HIS A 152 -23.97 14.58 9.51
CA HIS A 152 -25.02 13.73 10.09
C HIS A 152 -26.36 13.74 9.31
N VAL A 153 -26.31 13.99 8.00
CA VAL A 153 -27.46 13.92 7.08
C VAL A 153 -27.95 12.48 6.93
N ILE A 154 -27.04 11.51 6.99
CA ILE A 154 -27.33 10.08 6.92
C ILE A 154 -26.83 9.38 8.19
N SER A 155 -27.63 8.46 8.72
CA SER A 155 -27.27 7.64 9.88
C SER A 155 -26.58 6.34 9.45
N PRO A 156 -25.70 5.76 10.29
CA PRO A 156 -25.13 4.44 10.03
C PRO A 156 -26.23 3.41 9.80
N ASN A 157 -26.11 2.61 8.74
CA ASN A 157 -27.11 1.61 8.37
C ASN A 157 -26.65 0.17 8.63
N MET A 158 -25.44 -0.01 9.12
CA MET A 158 -24.92 -1.30 9.53
C MET A 158 -23.93 -1.18 10.68
N ALA A 159 -23.59 -2.30 11.29
CA ALA A 159 -22.48 -2.40 12.22
C ALA A 159 -21.73 -3.72 12.00
N ILE A 160 -20.42 -3.71 12.23
CA ILE A 160 -19.57 -4.91 12.14
C ILE A 160 -18.77 -5.10 13.43
N SER A 161 -18.57 -6.35 13.82
CA SER A 161 -17.68 -6.70 14.93
C SER A 161 -16.26 -6.90 14.38
N THR A 162 -15.29 -6.13 14.86
CA THR A 162 -13.89 -6.15 14.40
C THR A 162 -12.94 -6.47 15.56
N THR A 163 -11.97 -7.34 15.30
CA THR A 163 -10.84 -7.68 16.20
C THR A 163 -9.60 -6.86 15.94
N TRP A 164 -9.60 -6.04 14.88
CA TRP A 164 -8.60 -5.00 14.73
C TRP A 164 -8.91 -4.02 15.84
N THR A 165 -8.30 -4.14 17.01
CA THR A 165 -8.46 -3.24 18.15
C THR A 165 -7.15 -3.24 18.89
N SER A 166 -6.91 -2.21 19.70
CA SER A 166 -5.66 -2.12 20.45
C SER A 166 -5.51 -3.31 21.43
N THR A 167 -6.64 -3.79 21.99
CA THR A 167 -6.71 -4.88 22.98
C THR A 167 -6.91 -6.27 22.37
N GLY A 168 -7.15 -6.37 21.05
CA GLY A 168 -7.51 -7.61 20.36
C GLY A 168 -8.92 -8.13 20.67
N LYS A 169 -9.67 -7.47 21.57
CA LYS A 169 -11.06 -7.82 21.87
C LYS A 169 -11.98 -7.28 20.77
N PRO A 170 -13.00 -8.05 20.34
CA PRO A 170 -13.94 -7.57 19.34
C PRO A 170 -14.71 -6.33 19.83
N ILE A 171 -14.81 -5.31 18.98
CA ILE A 171 -15.70 -4.16 19.20
C ILE A 171 -16.66 -4.02 18.03
N THR A 172 -17.86 -3.52 18.31
CA THR A 172 -18.85 -3.20 17.29
C THR A 172 -18.59 -1.80 16.76
N VAL A 173 -18.42 -1.67 15.45
CA VAL A 173 -18.17 -0.40 14.76
C VAL A 173 -19.33 -0.11 13.81
N PRO A 174 -19.98 1.07 13.93
CA PRO A 174 -21.02 1.47 13.00
C PRO A 174 -20.42 1.80 11.62
N GLY A 175 -21.20 1.57 10.57
CA GLY A 175 -20.77 1.77 9.19
C GLY A 175 -21.90 2.12 8.23
N TYR A 176 -21.47 2.48 7.03
CA TYR A 176 -22.32 3.00 5.96
C TYR A 176 -22.12 2.16 4.68
N TRP A 177 -23.13 1.36 4.34
CA TRP A 177 -23.21 0.47 3.17
C TRP A 177 -21.95 -0.39 2.93
N GLY A 178 -21.20 -0.69 3.98
CA GLY A 178 -19.99 -1.50 3.90
C GLY A 178 -18.77 -0.78 3.32
N ILE A 179 -18.83 0.54 3.13
CA ILE A 179 -17.78 1.33 2.48
C ILE A 179 -17.06 2.24 3.47
N GLN A 180 -17.76 2.78 4.47
CA GLN A 180 -17.21 3.67 5.49
C GLN A 180 -17.54 3.12 6.87
N PHE A 181 -16.59 3.23 7.82
CA PHE A 181 -16.77 2.77 9.20
C PHE A 181 -16.25 3.82 10.18
N GLU A 182 -17.03 4.11 11.23
CA GLU A 182 -16.68 5.17 12.19
C GLU A 182 -15.84 4.61 13.33
N ARG A 183 -14.61 4.28 13.00
CA ARG A 183 -13.74 3.57 13.93
C ARG A 183 -12.85 4.49 14.76
N GLN A 184 -12.30 5.52 14.12
CA GLN A 184 -11.25 6.35 14.74
C GLN A 184 -11.75 7.76 14.91
N ILE A 185 -11.75 8.19 16.17
CA ILE A 185 -12.01 9.57 16.56
C ILE A 185 -10.69 10.36 16.51
N SER A 186 -10.76 11.64 16.15
CA SER A 186 -9.68 12.60 16.06
C SER A 186 -10.13 13.89 16.74
N ASP A 187 -9.40 14.30 17.77
CA ASP A 187 -9.72 15.53 18.51
C ASP A 187 -9.31 16.82 17.77
N ILE A 188 -8.61 16.69 16.63
CA ILE A 188 -8.04 17.82 15.85
C ILE A 188 -9.13 18.83 15.43
N PHE A 189 -10.36 18.37 15.19
CA PHE A 189 -11.49 19.21 14.79
C PHE A 189 -12.72 19.00 15.68
N SER A 190 -12.51 18.57 16.93
CA SER A 190 -13.60 18.44 17.91
C SER A 190 -14.37 19.75 18.10
N PHE A 191 -13.69 20.90 17.98
CA PHE A 191 -14.31 22.23 18.02
C PHE A 191 -15.24 22.56 16.82
N LEU A 192 -15.08 21.86 15.69
CA LEU A 192 -15.98 21.94 14.52
C LEU A 192 -17.06 20.85 14.53
N GLY A 193 -17.16 20.07 15.61
CA GLY A 193 -18.02 18.89 15.68
C GLY A 193 -17.54 17.70 14.84
N VAL A 194 -16.38 17.82 14.17
CA VAL A 194 -15.83 16.74 13.33
C VAL A 194 -14.88 15.89 14.15
N SER A 195 -15.41 14.80 14.68
CA SER A 195 -14.64 13.88 15.52
C SER A 195 -14.20 12.64 14.74
N VAL A 196 -14.83 12.25 13.63
CA VAL A 196 -14.55 10.95 12.97
C VAL A 196 -13.59 11.09 11.78
N ARG A 197 -12.55 10.26 11.73
CA ARG A 197 -11.59 10.21 10.61
C ARG A 197 -12.13 9.38 9.45
N ASN A 198 -11.83 9.78 8.22
CA ASN A 198 -12.18 8.96 7.06
C ASN A 198 -11.27 7.72 6.96
N SER A 199 -11.75 6.55 7.40
CA SER A 199 -11.05 5.27 7.19
C SER A 199 -11.46 4.54 5.93
N SER A 200 -12.47 5.02 5.19
CA SER A 200 -12.99 4.35 4.00
C SER A 200 -13.25 2.86 4.28
N PHE A 201 -12.99 2.02 3.29
CA PHE A 201 -13.14 0.58 3.30
C PHE A 201 -12.11 -0.14 4.20
N PHE A 202 -11.15 0.60 4.77
CA PHE A 202 -10.00 0.05 5.48
C PHE A 202 -10.23 -0.01 6.98
N ALA A 203 -9.46 -0.90 7.62
CA ALA A 203 -9.53 -1.13 9.05
C ALA A 203 -9.09 0.08 9.88
N GLU A 204 -8.41 1.07 9.31
CA GLU A 204 -8.07 2.33 9.98
C GLU A 204 -7.67 3.42 8.96
N ALA A 205 -7.71 4.68 9.41
CA ALA A 205 -7.40 5.81 8.54
C ALA A 205 -5.95 5.86 8.01
N PRO A 206 -4.89 5.44 8.76
CA PRO A 206 -3.56 5.27 8.19
C PRO A 206 -3.50 4.28 7.00
N MET A 207 -4.29 3.21 7.03
CA MET A 207 -4.35 2.22 5.94
C MET A 207 -5.05 2.78 4.69
N ALA A 208 -6.13 3.55 4.88
CA ALA A 208 -6.76 4.29 3.80
C ALA A 208 -5.80 5.30 3.17
N SER A 209 -5.15 6.11 4.01
CA SER A 209 -4.16 7.10 3.60
C SER A 209 -3.00 6.48 2.83
N PHE A 210 -2.50 5.32 3.26
CA PHE A 210 -1.47 4.55 2.56
C PHE A 210 -1.90 4.17 1.14
N ASN A 211 -3.09 3.58 0.98
CA ASN A 211 -3.57 3.13 -0.33
C ASN A 211 -3.82 4.30 -1.30
N PHE A 212 -4.41 5.40 -0.81
CA PHE A 212 -4.59 6.63 -1.60
C PHE A 212 -3.24 7.27 -1.95
N SER A 213 -2.27 7.26 -1.03
CA SER A 213 -0.92 7.78 -1.27
C SER A 213 -0.17 6.97 -2.33
N ILE A 214 -0.27 5.64 -2.32
CA ILE A 214 0.28 4.79 -3.38
C ILE A 214 -0.37 5.12 -4.72
N ALA A 215 -1.71 5.20 -4.79
CA ALA A 215 -2.39 5.52 -6.03
C ALA A 215 -1.95 6.89 -6.59
N LEU A 216 -1.79 7.88 -5.71
CA LEU A 216 -1.31 9.22 -6.07
C LEU A 216 0.13 9.19 -6.59
N LEU A 217 1.01 8.48 -5.88
CA LEU A 217 2.42 8.30 -6.27
C LEU A 217 2.54 7.60 -7.62
N LEU A 218 1.76 6.54 -7.85
CA LEU A 218 1.73 5.83 -9.13
C LEU A 218 1.27 6.76 -10.26
N GLU A 219 0.12 7.43 -10.14
CA GLU A 219 -0.42 8.34 -11.18
C GLU A 219 0.56 9.50 -11.50
N LEU A 220 1.30 9.99 -10.50
CA LEU A 220 2.19 11.13 -10.67
C LEU A 220 3.61 10.78 -11.11
N LEU A 221 4.17 9.66 -10.66
CA LEU A 221 5.59 9.37 -10.81
C LEU A 221 5.87 8.16 -11.70
N VAL A 222 4.95 7.18 -11.78
CA VAL A 222 5.16 5.91 -12.50
C VAL A 222 4.38 5.85 -13.80
N ILE A 223 3.14 6.30 -13.82
CA ILE A 223 2.28 6.25 -14.99
C ILE A 223 2.72 7.29 -16.04
N GLU A 224 3.14 6.81 -17.20
CA GLU A 224 3.71 7.63 -18.28
C GLU A 224 2.69 8.14 -19.32
N ARG A 225 1.39 8.03 -19.05
CA ARG A 225 0.34 8.59 -19.93
C ARG A 225 -0.06 10.01 -19.51
N LYS A 226 -0.95 10.63 -20.28
CA LYS A 226 -1.61 11.88 -19.89
C LYS A 226 -2.27 11.70 -18.52
N LYS A 227 -1.85 12.54 -17.58
CA LYS A 227 -2.34 12.56 -16.20
C LYS A 227 -3.71 13.19 -16.16
N HIS A 228 -4.62 12.55 -15.43
CA HIS A 228 -5.97 13.09 -15.27
C HIS A 228 -6.07 13.90 -13.98
N LYS A 229 -6.33 15.21 -14.11
CA LYS A 229 -6.41 16.13 -12.96
C LYS A 229 -7.43 15.68 -11.93
N TYR A 230 -8.59 15.17 -12.37
CA TYR A 230 -9.63 14.69 -11.45
C TYR A 230 -9.12 13.56 -10.54
N LYS A 231 -8.37 12.58 -11.08
CA LYS A 231 -7.80 11.48 -10.29
C LYS A 231 -6.87 12.01 -9.20
N ILE A 232 -5.98 12.94 -9.57
CA ILE A 232 -5.02 13.55 -8.64
C ILE A 232 -5.75 14.32 -7.54
N ILE A 233 -6.72 15.17 -7.90
CA ILE A 233 -7.48 15.98 -6.94
C ILE A 233 -8.28 15.09 -5.99
N THR A 234 -9.01 14.10 -6.52
CA THR A 234 -9.76 13.13 -5.71
C THR A 234 -8.85 12.42 -4.71
N LEU A 235 -7.68 11.91 -5.16
CA LEU A 235 -6.76 11.19 -4.27
C LEU A 235 -6.17 12.11 -3.20
N ILE A 236 -5.83 13.36 -3.53
CA ILE A 236 -5.37 14.35 -2.54
C ILE A 236 -6.47 14.62 -1.51
N LEU A 237 -7.71 14.89 -1.95
CA LEU A 237 -8.83 15.12 -1.04
C LEU A 237 -9.08 13.91 -0.15
N ALA A 238 -9.02 12.69 -0.70
CA ALA A 238 -9.21 11.47 0.06
C ALA A 238 -8.12 11.33 1.14
N ILE A 239 -6.85 11.58 0.83
CA ILE A 239 -5.76 11.63 1.82
C ILE A 239 -6.05 12.67 2.90
N LEU A 240 -6.49 13.89 2.54
CA LEU A 240 -6.79 14.95 3.49
C LEU A 240 -7.86 14.54 4.51
N THR A 241 -8.96 13.91 4.06
CA THR A 241 -10.05 13.46 4.94
C THR A 241 -9.65 12.35 5.93
N THR A 242 -8.53 11.65 5.71
CA THR A 242 -8.08 10.58 6.62
C THR A 242 -7.45 11.10 7.91
N PHE A 243 -7.10 12.39 7.99
CA PHE A 243 -6.37 12.98 9.12
C PHE A 243 -5.12 12.17 9.52
N ALA A 244 -4.41 11.59 8.54
CA ALA A 244 -3.19 10.82 8.77
C ALA A 244 -1.95 11.66 8.46
N SER A 245 -1.12 11.90 9.48
CA SER A 245 0.09 12.73 9.34
C SER A 245 1.06 12.22 8.28
N THR A 246 1.19 10.89 8.11
CA THR A 246 2.04 10.28 7.07
C THR A 246 1.55 10.64 5.66
N GLY A 247 0.24 10.60 5.43
CA GLY A 247 -0.39 11.04 4.18
C GLY A 247 -0.10 12.51 3.86
N TYR A 248 -0.13 13.37 4.86
CA TYR A 248 0.09 14.80 4.68
C TYR A 248 1.53 15.12 4.27
N LEU A 249 2.50 14.47 4.91
CA LEU A 249 3.92 14.59 4.54
C LEU A 249 4.15 14.20 3.08
N ILE A 250 3.44 13.18 2.58
CA ILE A 250 3.55 12.73 1.19
C ILE A 250 2.92 13.72 0.23
N VAL A 251 1.72 14.22 0.52
CA VAL A 251 1.06 15.24 -0.30
C VAL A 251 1.97 16.46 -0.43
N ILE A 252 2.56 16.94 0.68
CA ILE A 252 3.53 18.04 0.62
C ILE A 252 4.76 17.66 -0.18
N GLY A 253 5.37 16.50 0.09
CA GLY A 253 6.58 16.08 -0.62
C GLY A 253 6.38 16.03 -2.13
N ILE A 254 5.22 15.53 -2.58
CA ILE A 254 4.83 15.47 -3.99
C ILE A 254 4.54 16.86 -4.56
N LEU A 255 3.80 17.70 -3.84
CA LEU A 255 3.52 19.07 -4.28
C LEU A 255 4.81 19.89 -4.38
N GLY A 256 5.73 19.74 -3.42
CA GLY A 256 7.07 20.31 -3.44
C GLY A 256 7.91 19.80 -4.62
N TYR A 257 7.92 18.49 -4.87
CA TYR A 257 8.57 17.92 -6.04
C TYR A 257 8.00 18.49 -7.36
N GLY A 258 6.67 18.57 -7.46
CA GLY A 258 5.97 19.17 -8.59
C GLY A 258 6.33 20.64 -8.78
N TYR A 259 6.43 21.38 -7.67
CA TYR A 259 6.85 22.78 -7.64
C TYR A 259 8.25 22.99 -8.22
N PHE A 260 9.23 22.20 -7.76
CA PHE A 260 10.60 22.30 -8.27
C PHE A 260 10.71 21.92 -9.75
N LYS A 261 9.95 20.91 -10.19
CA LYS A 261 9.93 20.46 -11.59
C LYS A 261 9.22 21.42 -12.54
N TYR A 262 8.21 22.14 -12.04
CA TYR A 262 7.41 23.04 -12.85
C TYR A 262 8.21 24.27 -13.30
N LYS A 263 8.39 24.45 -14.61
CA LYS A 263 9.03 25.63 -15.20
C LYS A 263 7.96 26.53 -15.84
N PRO A 264 7.49 27.59 -15.14
CA PRO A 264 6.44 28.48 -15.65
C PRO A 264 6.90 29.23 -16.89
N LYS A 265 6.08 29.19 -17.95
CA LYS A 265 6.34 29.92 -19.21
C LYS A 265 5.84 31.38 -19.18
N LYS A 266 4.78 31.67 -18.41
CA LYS A 266 4.18 33.02 -18.31
C LYS A 266 4.62 33.72 -17.02
N MET A 267 4.77 35.04 -17.06
CA MET A 267 5.22 35.88 -15.92
C MET A 267 4.28 35.80 -14.71
N GLY A 268 2.96 35.86 -14.90
CA GLY A 268 1.99 35.69 -13.81
C GLY A 268 2.09 34.33 -13.10
N MET A 269 2.42 33.27 -13.84
CA MET A 269 2.67 31.95 -13.24
C MET A 269 4.03 31.85 -12.54
N LYS A 270 5.02 32.69 -12.90
CA LYS A 270 6.25 32.85 -12.12
C LYS A 270 5.97 33.51 -10.78
N ILE A 271 5.12 34.55 -10.75
CA ILE A 271 4.73 35.25 -9.52
C ILE A 271 3.96 34.31 -8.58
N ILE A 272 2.96 33.59 -9.08
CA ILE A 272 2.23 32.57 -8.29
C ILE A 272 3.19 31.51 -7.76
N LYS A 273 4.15 31.07 -8.58
CA LYS A 273 5.18 30.13 -8.16
C LYS A 273 6.07 30.71 -7.05
N ILE A 274 6.61 31.91 -7.21
CA ILE A 274 7.60 32.48 -6.28
C ILE A 274 6.96 32.93 -4.96
N PHE A 275 5.72 33.42 -4.98
CA PHE A 275 5.09 34.03 -3.81
C PHE A 275 3.98 33.17 -3.21
N ILE A 276 2.98 32.76 -4.00
CA ILE A 276 1.80 32.07 -3.46
C ILE A 276 2.11 30.64 -3.03
N ILE A 277 2.88 29.88 -3.82
CA ILE A 277 3.15 28.48 -3.48
C ILE A 277 3.98 28.36 -2.18
N PRO A 278 5.07 29.12 -1.95
CA PRO A 278 5.79 29.10 -0.69
C PRO A 278 4.95 29.53 0.51
N ILE A 279 4.03 30.49 0.34
CA ILE A 279 3.11 30.88 1.41
C ILE A 279 2.16 29.73 1.74
N VAL A 280 1.53 29.10 0.73
CA VAL A 280 0.64 27.95 0.95
C VAL A 280 1.40 26.78 1.57
N VAL A 281 2.60 26.47 1.08
CA VAL A 281 3.48 25.42 1.64
C VAL A 281 3.94 25.78 3.05
N GLY A 282 4.21 27.05 3.33
CA GLY A 282 4.60 27.56 4.65
C GLY A 282 3.47 27.44 5.66
N VAL A 283 2.25 27.87 5.31
CA VAL A 283 1.04 27.73 6.15
C VAL A 283 0.73 26.25 6.40
N PHE A 284 0.78 25.42 5.35
CA PHE A 284 0.59 23.97 5.48
C PHE A 284 1.74 23.32 6.29
N GLY A 285 2.96 23.83 6.15
CA GLY A 285 4.14 23.38 6.88
C GLY A 285 4.03 23.69 8.37
N ILE A 286 3.60 24.90 8.73
CA ILE A 286 3.30 25.29 10.12
C ILE A 286 2.17 24.42 10.68
N PHE A 287 1.09 24.21 9.92
CA PHE A 287 0.01 23.31 10.31
C PHE A 287 0.53 21.89 10.58
N ILE A 288 1.42 21.36 9.74
CA ILE A 288 2.03 20.05 9.98
C ILE A 288 3.01 20.05 11.15
N ILE A 289 3.80 21.10 11.35
CA ILE A 289 4.66 21.22 12.52
C ILE A 289 3.81 21.18 13.79
N ILE A 290 2.68 21.88 13.82
CA ILE A 290 1.69 21.79 14.91
C ILE A 290 1.19 20.36 15.06
N LEU A 291 0.82 19.67 13.98
CA LEU A 291 0.40 18.26 14.02
C LEU A 291 1.50 17.33 14.51
N VAL A 292 2.75 17.54 14.11
CA VAL A 292 3.91 16.71 14.50
C VAL A 292 4.28 16.98 15.95
N LEU A 293 4.29 18.24 16.40
CA LEU A 293 4.54 18.61 17.79
C LEU A 293 3.44 18.08 18.71
N GLN A 294 2.17 18.21 18.32
CA GLN A 294 1.07 17.55 19.02
C GLN A 294 1.28 16.03 19.06
N LYS A 295 1.70 15.42 17.95
CA LYS A 295 1.90 13.97 17.88
C LYS A 295 3.10 13.47 18.68
N LEU A 296 4.18 14.24 18.78
CA LEU A 296 5.36 13.97 19.59
C LEU A 296 5.03 14.01 21.10
N GLY A 297 4.04 14.82 21.50
CA GLY A 297 3.47 14.81 22.85
C GLY A 297 2.31 13.82 23.07
N THR A 298 1.86 13.09 22.03
CA THR A 298 0.73 12.15 22.15
C THR A 298 1.16 10.71 22.43
N SER A 299 0.25 9.95 23.07
CA SER A 299 0.34 8.48 23.23
C SER A 299 0.76 7.75 21.93
N SER A 300 0.29 8.20 20.75
CA SER A 300 0.63 7.57 19.47
C SER A 300 2.06 7.75 18.98
N GLY A 301 2.77 8.80 19.43
CA GLY A 301 4.19 9.04 19.10
C GLY A 301 5.08 8.16 19.96
N ASN A 302 4.83 8.15 21.28
CA ASN A 302 5.55 7.35 22.26
C ASN A 302 5.45 5.84 21.98
N ILE A 303 4.26 5.36 21.56
CA ILE A 303 4.07 3.97 21.15
C ILE A 303 5.03 3.58 20.01
N ARG A 304 5.31 4.46 19.03
CA ARG A 304 6.22 4.13 17.92
C ARG A 304 7.68 4.06 18.37
N VAL A 305 8.10 4.93 19.28
CA VAL A 305 9.46 4.89 19.84
C VAL A 305 9.63 3.62 20.67
N GLU A 306 8.65 3.30 21.51
CA GLU A 306 8.61 2.05 22.28
C GLU A 306 8.63 0.82 21.35
N ASP A 307 7.90 0.85 20.22
CA ASP A 307 7.95 -0.22 19.21
C ASP A 307 9.35 -0.47 18.67
N PHE A 308 10.13 0.59 18.42
CA PHE A 308 11.51 0.44 17.96
C PHE A 308 12.40 -0.17 19.05
N VAL A 309 12.24 0.25 20.31
CA VAL A 309 13.01 -0.28 21.45
C VAL A 309 12.67 -1.75 21.69
N ILE A 310 11.39 -2.09 21.78
CA ILE A 310 10.92 -3.47 21.96
C ILE A 310 11.34 -4.32 20.77
N GLY A 311 11.17 -3.80 19.55
CA GLY A 311 11.57 -4.49 18.34
C GLY A 311 13.06 -4.78 18.31
N TYR A 312 13.90 -3.82 18.69
CA TYR A 312 15.35 -4.03 18.81
C TYR A 312 15.68 -5.10 19.86
N ASN A 313 15.02 -5.08 21.01
CA ASN A 313 15.23 -6.05 22.09
C ASN A 313 14.84 -7.48 21.72
N ILE A 314 13.79 -7.66 20.91
CA ILE A 314 13.43 -8.98 20.39
C ILE A 314 14.39 -9.37 19.26
N TRP A 315 14.64 -8.46 18.31
CA TRP A 315 15.50 -8.74 17.17
C TRP A 315 16.91 -9.17 17.59
N ARG A 316 17.55 -8.52 18.57
CA ARG A 316 18.88 -8.93 19.03
C ARG A 316 18.95 -10.37 19.56
N LYS A 317 17.83 -10.94 20.02
CA LYS A 317 17.73 -12.35 20.44
C LYS A 317 17.47 -13.29 19.26
N TYR A 318 16.78 -12.82 18.23
CA TYR A 318 16.37 -13.59 17.06
C TYR A 318 16.89 -12.97 15.74
N ALA A 319 18.17 -12.57 15.71
CA ALA A 319 18.65 -11.61 14.72
C ALA A 319 18.58 -12.10 13.26
N ILE A 320 18.91 -13.38 13.04
CA ILE A 320 19.01 -13.94 11.68
C ILE A 320 17.64 -14.44 11.20
N TRP A 321 16.96 -15.26 12.00
CA TRP A 321 15.74 -15.99 11.61
C TRP A 321 14.43 -15.37 12.10
N GLY A 322 14.50 -14.34 12.95
CA GLY A 322 13.33 -13.76 13.59
C GLY A 322 12.64 -14.68 14.59
N CYS A 323 11.64 -14.16 15.30
CA CYS A 323 10.87 -14.91 16.29
C CYS A 323 9.74 -15.75 15.67
N GLY A 324 9.54 -15.68 14.35
CA GLY A 324 8.49 -16.40 13.63
C GLY A 324 7.51 -15.50 12.91
N TYR A 325 7.09 -15.93 11.71
CA TYR A 325 6.16 -15.19 10.87
C TYR A 325 4.82 -14.96 11.57
N GLU A 326 4.41 -13.69 11.74
CA GLU A 326 3.20 -13.32 12.49
C GLU A 326 3.14 -13.85 13.94
N ASN A 327 4.29 -14.09 14.59
CA ASN A 327 4.35 -14.47 16.01
C ASN A 327 4.07 -13.27 16.94
N ASN A 328 2.81 -12.80 16.90
CA ASN A 328 2.35 -11.70 17.73
C ASN A 328 2.25 -12.09 19.20
N ASP A 329 2.12 -13.37 19.54
CA ASP A 329 2.01 -13.82 20.92
C ASP A 329 3.32 -13.66 21.68
N LEU A 330 4.45 -14.03 21.06
CA LEU A 330 5.76 -13.74 21.64
C LEU A 330 5.99 -12.23 21.77
N ILE A 331 5.68 -11.46 20.73
CA ILE A 331 5.86 -9.99 20.74
C ILE A 331 5.07 -9.35 21.89
N LYS A 332 3.84 -9.82 22.14
CA LYS A 332 2.98 -9.34 23.24
C LYS A 332 3.62 -9.48 24.62
N THR A 333 4.43 -10.52 24.85
CA THR A 333 5.11 -10.72 26.15
C THR A 333 6.14 -9.63 26.47
N TYR A 334 6.57 -8.85 25.48
CA TYR A 334 7.53 -7.75 25.66
C TYR A 334 6.85 -6.38 25.82
N PHE A 335 5.53 -6.28 25.65
CA PHE A 335 4.81 -5.02 25.89
C PHE A 335 4.55 -4.84 27.39
N SER A 336 4.59 -3.58 27.83
CA SER A 336 4.22 -3.21 29.21
C SER A 336 2.74 -3.52 29.49
N ILE A 337 2.43 -3.94 30.72
CA ILE A 337 1.06 -4.32 31.15
C ILE A 337 0.08 -3.16 30.98
N SER A 338 0.55 -1.92 31.09
CA SER A 338 -0.24 -0.68 30.93
C SER A 338 -0.51 -0.32 29.46
N ARG A 339 0.09 -1.01 28.50
CA ARG A 339 -0.02 -0.67 27.09
C ARG A 339 -1.30 -1.22 26.49
N THR A 340 -2.10 -0.32 25.93
CA THR A 340 -3.39 -0.67 25.33
C THR A 340 -3.28 -1.17 23.90
N ASN A 341 -2.16 -0.98 23.19
CA ASN A 341 -1.93 -1.40 21.80
C ASN A 341 -0.92 -2.56 21.71
N MET A 342 -1.38 -3.73 21.27
CA MET A 342 -0.60 -4.98 21.29
C MET A 342 0.12 -5.33 19.97
N GLY A 343 0.27 -4.39 19.03
CA GLY A 343 0.98 -4.61 17.76
C GLY A 343 2.01 -3.54 17.44
N PHE A 344 2.94 -3.86 16.54
CA PHE A 344 3.87 -2.87 15.97
C PHE A 344 3.15 -1.87 15.08
N SER A 345 3.71 -0.67 15.00
CA SER A 345 3.20 0.43 14.18
C SER A 345 3.83 0.54 12.78
N ASN A 346 4.89 -0.23 12.50
CA ASN A 346 5.70 -0.05 11.29
C ASN A 346 6.21 -1.36 10.68
N SER A 347 6.43 -1.36 9.35
CA SER A 347 6.78 -2.58 8.62
C SER A 347 8.22 -3.06 8.81
N LEU A 348 9.18 -2.12 8.93
CA LEU A 348 10.60 -2.46 9.04
C LEU A 348 10.86 -3.27 10.31
N THR A 349 10.39 -2.77 11.45
CA THR A 349 10.49 -3.44 12.74
C THR A 349 9.75 -4.78 12.70
N GLN A 350 8.55 -4.83 12.14
CA GLN A 350 7.78 -6.07 12.07
C GLN A 350 8.54 -7.18 11.32
N ILE A 351 9.08 -6.89 10.13
CA ILE A 351 9.82 -7.87 9.34
C ILE A 351 11.10 -8.29 10.05
N LEU A 352 11.85 -7.33 10.57
CA LEU A 352 13.12 -7.58 11.25
C LEU A 352 12.91 -8.48 12.48
N VAL A 353 11.85 -8.25 13.25
CA VAL A 353 11.51 -9.04 14.44
C VAL A 353 10.97 -10.42 14.07
N GLN A 354 10.00 -10.49 13.16
CA GLN A 354 9.29 -11.74 12.86
C GLN A 354 10.10 -12.67 11.95
N CYS A 355 10.83 -12.12 10.98
CA CYS A 355 11.52 -12.90 9.95
C CYS A 355 13.04 -12.69 9.94
N GLY A 356 13.57 -11.85 10.84
CA GLY A 356 14.99 -11.63 11.00
C GLY A 356 15.63 -10.90 9.83
N LEU A 357 16.96 -10.81 9.88
CA LEU A 357 17.75 -10.29 8.77
C LEU A 357 17.48 -11.09 7.49
N TYR A 358 17.27 -12.41 7.57
CA TYR A 358 17.10 -13.27 6.40
C TYR A 358 16.02 -12.77 5.42
N ILE A 359 14.77 -12.57 5.85
CA ILE A 359 13.75 -12.03 4.94
C ILE A 359 13.93 -10.52 4.73
N PHE A 360 14.44 -9.79 5.73
CA PHE A 360 14.63 -8.35 5.63
C PHE A 360 15.55 -7.93 4.47
N VAL A 361 16.65 -8.67 4.22
CA VAL A 361 17.57 -8.34 3.12
C VAL A 361 16.87 -8.39 1.76
N LEU A 362 15.87 -9.27 1.59
CA LEU A 362 15.12 -9.38 0.34
C LEU A 362 14.34 -8.09 0.03
N TYR A 363 13.70 -7.49 1.05
CA TYR A 363 13.00 -6.22 0.90
C TYR A 363 13.97 -5.11 0.53
N ILE A 364 15.06 -4.96 1.29
CA ILE A 364 16.07 -3.93 1.06
C ILE A 364 16.72 -4.08 -0.31
N TYR A 365 17.01 -5.31 -0.74
CA TYR A 365 17.54 -5.59 -2.07
C TYR A 365 16.62 -5.08 -3.19
N CYS A 366 15.30 -5.26 -3.06
CA CYS A 366 14.33 -4.74 -4.05
C CYS A 366 14.38 -3.20 -4.12
N PHE A 367 14.40 -2.52 -2.98
CA PHE A 367 14.51 -1.06 -2.90
C PHE A 367 15.81 -0.56 -3.54
N MET A 368 16.95 -1.16 -3.16
CA MET A 368 18.27 -0.79 -3.67
C MET A 368 18.36 -1.00 -5.18
N LYS A 369 17.92 -2.16 -5.68
CA LYS A 369 17.89 -2.45 -7.11
C LYS A 369 17.04 -1.43 -7.88
N GLY A 370 15.85 -1.10 -7.37
CA GLY A 370 15.00 -0.09 -7.97
C GLY A 370 15.68 1.28 -8.05
N ILE A 371 16.34 1.72 -6.97
CA ILE A 371 17.04 3.02 -6.93
C ILE A 371 18.19 3.03 -7.95
N ILE A 372 19.04 2.01 -7.92
CA ILE A 372 20.17 1.86 -8.84
C ILE A 372 19.67 1.91 -10.29
N GLN A 373 18.58 1.20 -10.60
CA GLN A 373 18.05 1.14 -11.95
C GLN A 373 17.37 2.45 -12.37
N GLY A 374 16.69 3.13 -11.44
CA GLY A 374 16.15 4.49 -11.65
C GLY A 374 17.26 5.49 -11.98
N ILE A 375 18.39 5.44 -11.27
CA ILE A 375 19.56 6.30 -11.51
C ILE A 375 20.19 5.97 -12.87
N LYS A 376 20.46 4.69 -13.17
CA LYS A 376 21.04 4.25 -14.45
C LYS A 376 20.19 4.69 -15.65
N ASN A 377 18.86 4.61 -15.52
CA ASN A 377 17.93 5.03 -16.57
C ASN A 377 17.65 6.54 -16.58
N LYS A 378 18.28 7.32 -15.69
CA LYS A 378 18.02 8.76 -15.49
C LYS A 378 16.53 9.07 -15.23
N ASN A 379 15.79 8.11 -14.67
CA ASN A 379 14.38 8.27 -14.35
C ASN A 379 14.22 8.78 -12.91
N VAL A 380 14.36 10.10 -12.75
CA VAL A 380 14.25 10.76 -11.45
C VAL A 380 12.88 10.54 -10.80
N ASN A 381 11.80 10.45 -11.58
CA ASN A 381 10.48 10.18 -11.02
C ASN A 381 10.44 8.82 -10.31
N MET A 382 11.07 7.80 -10.91
CA MET A 382 11.13 6.46 -10.33
C MET A 382 11.95 6.47 -9.04
N VAL A 383 13.09 7.17 -8.99
CA VAL A 383 13.90 7.30 -7.78
C VAL A 383 13.09 7.97 -6.66
N VAL A 384 12.41 9.08 -6.96
CA VAL A 384 11.53 9.76 -6.00
C VAL A 384 10.39 8.85 -5.54
N PHE A 385 9.76 8.12 -6.47
CA PHE A 385 8.72 7.15 -6.14
C PHE A 385 9.21 6.12 -5.12
N ILE A 386 10.39 5.53 -5.35
CA ILE A 386 10.95 4.49 -4.48
C ILE A 386 11.29 5.06 -3.09
N ILE A 387 11.91 6.24 -3.01
CA ILE A 387 12.27 6.88 -1.73
C ILE A 387 11.01 7.20 -0.93
N VAL A 388 9.99 7.81 -1.54
CA VAL A 388 8.76 8.15 -0.85
C VAL A 388 7.97 6.89 -0.47
N PHE A 389 7.96 5.87 -1.33
CA PHE A 389 7.36 4.57 -1.00
C PHE A 389 8.09 3.86 0.14
N PHE A 390 9.42 3.92 0.20
CA PHE A 390 10.21 3.39 1.32
C PHE A 390 9.86 4.09 2.63
N ALA A 391 9.76 5.42 2.63
CA ALA A 391 9.32 6.17 3.80
C ALA A 391 7.90 5.76 4.24
N LEU A 392 6.97 5.64 3.30
CA LEU A 392 5.61 5.15 3.56
C LEU A 392 5.60 3.76 4.23
N PHE A 393 6.38 2.85 3.67
CA PHE A 393 6.54 1.49 4.17
C PHE A 393 7.15 1.47 5.58
N ALA A 394 8.14 2.32 5.83
CA ALA A 394 8.81 2.46 7.11
C ALA A 394 7.94 3.02 8.24
N PHE A 395 6.81 3.68 7.95
CA PHE A 395 5.94 4.29 8.96
C PHE A 395 4.52 3.70 9.02
N THR A 396 4.22 2.71 8.20
CA THR A 396 2.89 2.06 8.12
C THR A 396 3.06 0.56 8.27
N LEU A 397 2.12 -0.14 8.94
CA LEU A 397 2.16 -1.59 9.14
C LEU A 397 1.60 -2.35 7.91
N VAL A 398 2.41 -2.45 6.86
CA VAL A 398 2.07 -2.98 5.53
C VAL A 398 3.01 -4.09 5.03
N SER A 399 3.78 -4.71 5.93
CA SER A 399 4.85 -5.67 5.66
C SER A 399 4.51 -6.77 4.65
N TYR A 400 3.36 -7.43 4.81
CA TYR A 400 3.00 -8.66 4.10
C TYR A 400 1.89 -8.45 3.07
N GLN A 401 1.47 -7.21 2.87
CA GLN A 401 0.34 -6.87 2.03
C GLN A 401 0.73 -6.99 0.55
N TYR A 402 -0.14 -7.59 -0.26
CA TYR A 402 0.22 -7.96 -1.63
C TYR A 402 0.52 -6.77 -2.55
N ILE A 403 -0.07 -5.59 -2.31
CA ILE A 403 0.29 -4.38 -3.06
C ILE A 403 1.77 -4.01 -2.86
N VAL A 404 2.32 -4.21 -1.66
CA VAL A 404 3.74 -4.00 -1.38
C VAL A 404 4.57 -5.01 -2.16
N VAL A 405 4.20 -6.29 -2.14
CA VAL A 405 4.87 -7.35 -2.91
C VAL A 405 4.89 -7.01 -4.40
N VAL A 406 3.77 -6.58 -4.98
CA VAL A 406 3.69 -6.17 -6.40
C VAL A 406 4.64 -5.01 -6.69
N ILE A 407 4.72 -4.01 -5.82
CA ILE A 407 5.64 -2.87 -6.00
C ILE A 407 7.10 -3.32 -5.89
N LEU A 408 7.47 -4.19 -4.94
CA LEU A 408 8.82 -4.74 -4.82
C LEU A 408 9.21 -5.58 -6.04
N LEU A 409 8.30 -6.43 -6.52
CA LEU A 409 8.48 -7.21 -7.74
C LEU A 409 8.63 -6.31 -8.97
N PHE A 410 7.88 -5.20 -9.03
CA PHE A 410 8.05 -4.20 -10.08
C PHE A 410 9.46 -3.59 -10.05
N MET A 411 9.97 -3.21 -8.87
CA MET A 411 11.35 -2.73 -8.72
C MET A 411 12.38 -3.76 -9.19
N LEU A 412 12.16 -5.05 -8.88
CA LEU A 412 13.01 -6.14 -9.36
C LEU A 412 12.93 -6.36 -10.87
N SER A 413 11.74 -6.16 -11.45
CA SER A 413 11.49 -6.36 -12.87
C SER A 413 12.08 -5.28 -13.77
N GLN A 414 12.48 -4.13 -13.20
CA GLN A 414 13.13 -3.08 -13.96
C GLN A 414 14.40 -3.64 -14.58
N LYS A 415 14.41 -3.70 -15.91
CA LYS A 415 15.47 -4.35 -16.67
C LYS A 415 16.75 -3.54 -16.51
N ASP A 416 17.80 -4.19 -16.03
CA ASP A 416 19.18 -3.74 -16.18
C ASP A 416 19.50 -3.70 -17.68
N TYR A 417 19.34 -2.54 -18.32
CA TYR A 417 20.01 -2.30 -19.60
C TYR A 417 21.48 -2.00 -19.29
N ILE A 418 22.26 -3.05 -19.05
CA ILE A 418 23.71 -2.96 -19.30
C ILE A 418 23.86 -2.92 -20.82
N LYS A 419 23.81 -1.71 -21.38
CA LYS A 419 24.46 -1.48 -22.67
C LYS A 419 25.97 -1.55 -22.38
N ILE A 420 26.56 -2.71 -22.61
CA ILE A 420 27.95 -2.74 -23.06
C ILE A 420 27.86 -2.02 -24.41
N LYS A 421 28.40 -0.80 -24.43
CA LYS A 421 28.57 -0.03 -25.64
C LYS A 421 29.84 -0.51 -26.31
#